data_AF-A9VUH0-F1
#
_entry.id   AF-A9VUH0-F1
#
_cell.length_a   1.000
_cell.length_b   1.000
_cell.length_c   1.000
_cell.angle_alpha   90.00
_cell.angle_beta   90.00
_cell.angle_gamma   90.00
#
_symmetry.space_group_name_H-M   'P 1'
#
loop_
_entity.id
_entity.type
_entity.pdbx_description
1 polymer ?
#
loop_
_entity_poly.entity_id
_entity_poly.type
_entity_poly.pdbx_seq_one_letter_code
_entity_poly.pdbx_strand_id
1 'polypeptide(L)'
;MPAAKNIFLQCFHYLHYNVVFLSVLIALTTFNGTSNPIENEGMTNMFLKTPGIAIQLFGENIMFVSILFIWHKIIRSFIISPIPSITTSLILSGSSFGLLHLSTYNYNWVQCLAIIGIPAIAQMIFFLIFKNIHMGYMVHFNYNLIIILFNYIVSI
;
A
#
# COMPACT_ATOMS: atom_id res chain seq x y z
N MET A 1 1.41 -16.71 -24.22
CA MET A 1 0.38 -16.55 -23.17
C MET A 1 0.56 -17.37 -21.86
N PRO A 2 1.72 -17.96 -21.49
CA PRO A 2 1.89 -18.55 -20.14
C PRO A 2 2.34 -17.56 -19.04
N ALA A 3 2.98 -16.45 -19.40
CA ALA A 3 3.52 -15.48 -18.43
C ALA A 3 2.43 -14.73 -17.62
N ALA A 4 1.27 -14.43 -18.22
CA ALA A 4 0.21 -13.67 -17.55
C ALA A 4 -0.48 -14.43 -16.42
N LYS A 5 -0.63 -15.77 -16.53
CA LYS A 5 -1.21 -16.60 -15.47
C LYS A 5 -0.35 -16.62 -14.20
N ASN A 6 0.98 -16.64 -14.36
CA ASN A 6 1.90 -16.62 -13.22
C ASN A 6 1.88 -15.28 -12.48
N ILE A 7 1.70 -14.18 -13.20
CA ILE A 7 1.68 -12.83 -12.61
C ILE A 7 0.43 -12.63 -11.74
N PHE A 8 -0.75 -13.03 -12.24
CA PHE A 8 -2.00 -12.93 -11.48
C PHE A 8 -1.94 -13.74 -10.18
N LEU A 9 -1.43 -14.97 -10.25
CA LEU A 9 -1.27 -15.83 -9.08
C LEU A 9 -0.26 -15.27 -8.06
N GLN A 10 0.85 -14.67 -8.55
CA GLN A 10 1.84 -14.01 -7.68
C GLN A 10 1.25 -12.79 -6.97
N CYS A 11 0.48 -11.95 -7.66
CA CYS A 11 -0.24 -10.84 -7.03
C CYS A 11 -1.25 -11.33 -5.99
N PHE A 12 -1.97 -12.42 -6.29
CA PHE A 12 -2.95 -13.01 -5.37
C PHE A 12 -2.32 -13.56 -4.09
N HIS A 13 -1.24 -14.35 -4.20
CA HIS A 13 -0.49 -14.86 -3.04
C HIS A 13 0.07 -13.71 -2.20
N TYR A 14 0.46 -12.61 -2.85
CA TYR A 14 0.97 -11.44 -2.15
C TYR A 14 -0.10 -10.63 -1.42
N LEU A 15 -1.28 -10.47 -2.04
CA LEU A 15 -2.46 -9.91 -1.40
C LEU A 15 -2.83 -10.72 -0.15
N HIS A 16 -2.85 -12.04 -0.28
CA HIS A 16 -3.08 -12.94 0.84
C HIS A 16 -2.05 -12.72 1.96
N TYR A 17 -0.75 -12.64 1.62
CA TYR A 17 0.30 -12.35 2.59
C TYR A 17 0.09 -11.00 3.31
N ASN A 18 -0.27 -9.93 2.61
CA ASN A 18 -0.50 -8.63 3.23
C ASN A 18 -1.74 -8.61 4.15
N VAL A 19 -2.81 -9.33 3.77
CA VAL A 19 -4.01 -9.46 4.61
C VAL A 19 -3.71 -10.29 5.87
N VAL A 20 -2.96 -11.38 5.74
CA VAL A 20 -2.51 -12.20 6.88
C VAL A 20 -1.55 -11.42 7.78
N PHE A 21 -0.61 -10.67 7.19
CA PHE A 21 0.29 -9.81 7.96
C PHE A 21 -0.49 -8.75 8.75
N LEU A 22 -1.47 -8.10 8.11
CA LEU A 22 -2.33 -7.11 8.77
C LEU A 22 -3.15 -7.75 9.90
N SER A 23 -3.76 -8.91 9.67
CA SER A 23 -4.55 -9.59 10.71
C SER A 23 -3.70 -10.05 11.89
N VAL A 24 -2.47 -10.53 11.64
CA VAL A 24 -1.51 -10.88 12.69
C VAL A 24 -1.04 -9.63 13.44
N LEU A 25 -0.78 -8.51 12.75
CA LEU A 25 -0.41 -7.24 13.37
C LEU A 25 -1.52 -6.76 14.31
N ILE A 26 -2.77 -6.77 13.87
CA ILE A 26 -3.94 -6.40 14.68
C ILE A 26 -4.14 -7.38 15.85
N ALA A 27 -3.87 -8.68 15.66
CA ALA A 27 -4.00 -9.66 16.74
C ALA A 27 -2.90 -9.54 17.81
N LEU A 28 -1.68 -9.14 17.41
CA LEU A 28 -0.52 -9.00 18.30
C LEU A 28 -0.43 -7.63 18.97
N THR A 29 -1.15 -6.64 18.45
CA THR A 29 -1.15 -5.27 18.99
C THR A 29 -2.54 -4.95 19.52
N THR A 30 -2.67 -4.29 20.68
CA THR A 30 -3.96 -3.71 21.13
C THR A 30 -4.30 -2.46 20.32
N PHE A 31 -4.07 -2.50 19.02
CA PHE A 31 -4.11 -1.35 18.13
C PHE A 31 -5.56 -1.03 17.80
N ASN A 32 -6.10 -0.03 18.49
CA ASN A 32 -7.37 0.60 18.14
C ASN A 32 -7.08 1.70 17.12
N GLY A 33 -7.10 1.34 15.83
CA GLY A 33 -6.94 2.28 14.74
C GLY A 33 -8.11 3.26 14.65
N THR A 34 -7.85 4.45 14.12
CA THR A 34 -8.95 5.32 13.70
C THR A 34 -9.54 4.75 12.41
N SER A 35 -10.87 4.64 12.36
CA SER A 35 -11.61 4.21 11.17
C SER A 35 -11.22 5.06 9.97
N ASN A 36 -11.11 4.45 8.80
CA ASN A 36 -10.92 5.23 7.58
C ASN A 36 -12.15 6.14 7.40
N PRO A 37 -12.00 7.45 7.12
CA PRO A 37 -13.15 8.35 6.93
C PRO A 37 -14.19 7.82 5.91
N ILE A 38 -13.75 7.02 4.93
CA ILE A 38 -14.62 6.38 3.94
C ILE A 38 -15.52 5.29 4.56
N GLU A 39 -15.10 4.63 5.63
CA GLU A 39 -15.88 3.57 6.32
C GLU A 39 -17.07 4.12 7.11
N ASN A 40 -17.02 5.39 7.51
CA ASN A 40 -18.13 6.04 8.23
C ASN A 40 -19.25 6.53 7.29
N GLU A 41 -19.05 6.43 5.97
CA GLU A 41 -20.08 6.75 5.00
C GLU A 41 -20.86 5.49 4.65
N GLY A 42 -22.19 5.55 4.72
CA GLY A 42 -23.05 4.42 4.41
C GLY A 42 -22.69 3.75 3.07
N MET A 43 -22.86 2.44 3.00
CA MET A 43 -22.39 1.56 1.93
C MET A 43 -22.72 2.04 0.49
N THR A 44 -23.88 2.65 0.28
CA THR A 44 -24.29 3.21 -1.02
C THR A 44 -23.37 4.35 -1.48
N ASN A 45 -22.93 5.22 -0.55
CA ASN A 45 -21.99 6.30 -0.84
C ASN A 45 -20.58 5.76 -1.12
N MET A 46 -20.19 4.66 -0.46
CA MET A 46 -18.91 3.99 -0.71
C MET A 46 -18.81 3.48 -2.16
N PHE A 47 -19.86 2.84 -2.68
CA PHE A 47 -19.90 2.37 -4.06
C PHE A 47 -19.83 3.51 -5.09
N LEU A 48 -20.55 4.61 -4.85
CA LEU A 48 -20.55 5.79 -5.73
C LEU A 48 -19.17 6.47 -5.80
N LYS A 49 -18.35 6.36 -4.73
CA LYS A 49 -16.98 6.89 -4.68
C LYS A 49 -15.93 5.97 -5.30
N THR A 50 -16.26 4.71 -5.60
CA THR A 50 -15.33 3.73 -6.21
C THR A 50 -14.57 4.26 -7.44
N PRO A 51 -15.19 4.96 -8.41
CA PRO A 51 -14.44 5.50 -9.54
C PRO A 51 -13.42 6.56 -9.13
N GLY A 52 -13.74 7.38 -8.12
CA GLY A 52 -12.82 8.35 -7.53
C GLY A 52 -11.66 7.68 -6.82
N ILE A 53 -11.91 6.58 -6.10
CA ILE A 53 -10.86 5.77 -5.46
C ILE A 53 -9.88 5.23 -6.52
N ALA A 54 -10.36 4.72 -7.65
CA ALA A 54 -9.48 4.24 -8.72
C ALA A 54 -8.52 5.33 -9.23
N ILE A 55 -9.03 6.54 -9.46
CA ILE A 55 -8.22 7.69 -9.90
C ILE A 55 -7.25 8.13 -8.81
N GLN A 56 -7.70 8.19 -7.55
CA GLN A 56 -6.87 8.52 -6.41
C GLN A 56 -5.68 7.55 -6.29
N LEU A 57 -5.93 6.24 -6.36
CA LEU A 57 -4.91 5.20 -6.27
C LEU A 57 -3.90 5.28 -7.42
N PHE A 58 -4.31 5.76 -8.59
CA PHE A 58 -3.40 6.03 -9.70
C PHE A 58 -2.45 7.20 -9.37
N GLY A 59 -2.99 8.29 -8.83
CA GLY A 59 -2.19 9.43 -8.35
C GLY A 59 -1.22 9.04 -7.23
N GLU A 60 -1.70 8.25 -6.27
CA GLU A 60 -0.87 7.71 -5.19
C GLU A 60 0.26 6.84 -5.73
N ASN A 61 0.02 5.99 -6.75
CA ASN A 61 1.05 5.15 -7.35
C ASN A 61 2.14 5.98 -8.07
N ILE A 62 1.78 7.09 -8.74
CA ILE A 62 2.76 8.02 -9.34
C ILE A 62 3.61 8.68 -8.24
N MET A 63 2.96 9.16 -7.18
CA MET A 63 3.63 9.74 -6.03
C MET A 63 4.58 8.73 -5.39
N PHE A 64 4.16 7.47 -5.29
CA PHE A 64 4.93 6.37 -4.72
C PHE A 64 6.25 6.14 -5.45
N VAL A 65 6.20 6.00 -6.76
CA VAL A 65 7.37 5.82 -7.62
C VAL A 65 8.29 7.04 -7.56
N SER A 66 7.71 8.24 -7.49
CA SER A 66 8.47 9.50 -7.40
C SER A 66 9.25 9.58 -6.09
N ILE A 67 8.60 9.29 -4.96
CA ILE A 67 9.23 9.27 -3.63
C ILE A 67 10.35 8.22 -3.59
N LEU A 68 10.16 7.04 -4.19
CA LEU A 68 11.20 6.02 -4.32
C LEU A 68 12.44 6.54 -5.04
N PHE A 69 12.27 7.19 -6.20
CA PHE A 69 13.41 7.71 -6.94
C PHE A 69 14.12 8.86 -6.23
N ILE A 70 13.39 9.71 -5.51
CA ILE A 70 13.98 10.78 -4.70
C ILE A 70 14.86 10.18 -3.61
N TRP A 71 14.31 9.28 -2.78
CA TRP A 71 15.09 8.65 -1.73
C TRP A 71 16.25 7.83 -2.28
N HIS A 72 16.04 7.11 -3.38
CA HIS A 72 17.12 6.37 -4.01
C HIS A 72 18.25 7.28 -4.47
N LYS A 73 17.94 8.40 -5.13
CA LYS A 73 18.95 9.37 -5.57
C LYS A 73 19.73 9.92 -4.37
N ILE A 74 19.06 10.29 -3.29
CA ILE A 74 19.70 10.80 -2.06
C ILE A 74 20.59 9.72 -1.44
N ILE A 75 20.07 8.51 -1.24
CA ILE A 75 20.80 7.43 -0.59
C ILE A 75 21.99 6.96 -1.42
N ARG A 76 21.91 6.99 -2.76
CA ARG A 76 23.05 6.68 -3.63
C ARG A 76 24.23 7.65 -3.47
N SER A 77 24.01 8.84 -2.92
CA SER A 77 25.10 9.76 -2.55
C SER A 77 25.87 9.34 -1.30
N PHE A 78 25.30 8.46 -0.46
CA PHE A 78 25.91 8.02 0.80
C PHE A 78 26.25 6.52 0.81
N ILE A 79 25.45 5.69 0.13
CA ILE A 79 25.55 4.23 0.13
C ILE A 79 25.84 3.75 -1.30
N ILE A 80 27.08 3.29 -1.51
CA ILE A 80 27.56 2.82 -2.82
C ILE A 80 27.01 1.42 -3.14
N SER A 81 26.88 0.56 -2.12
CA SER A 81 26.40 -0.80 -2.28
C SER A 81 24.94 -0.85 -2.75
N PRO A 82 24.59 -1.63 -3.78
CA PRO A 82 23.27 -1.60 -4.40
C PRO A 82 22.15 -2.09 -3.47
N ILE A 83 22.35 -3.24 -2.79
CA ILE A 83 21.30 -3.83 -1.94
C ILE A 83 20.95 -2.91 -0.76
N PRO A 84 21.90 -2.48 0.10
CA PRO A 84 21.58 -1.58 1.21
C PRO A 84 20.99 -0.24 0.76
N SER A 85 21.41 0.26 -0.42
CA SER A 85 20.85 1.48 -0.99
C SER A 85 19.37 1.31 -1.34
N ILE A 86 19.00 0.24 -2.05
CA ILE A 86 17.62 -0.05 -2.42
C ILE A 86 16.77 -0.29 -1.18
N THR A 87 17.25 -1.13 -0.24
CA THR A 87 16.53 -1.44 1.00
C THR A 87 16.25 -0.18 1.82
N THR A 88 17.26 0.68 2.02
CA THR A 88 17.09 1.94 2.77
C THR A 88 16.11 2.88 2.06
N SER A 89 16.21 2.96 0.72
CA SER A 89 15.29 3.77 -0.09
C SER A 89 13.85 3.30 0.08
N LEU A 90 13.61 1.98 0.02
CA LEU A 90 12.29 1.39 0.21
C LEU A 90 11.69 1.74 1.57
N ILE A 91 12.48 1.59 2.65
CA ILE A 91 12.03 1.90 4.02
C ILE A 91 11.66 3.38 4.16
N LEU A 92 12.52 4.27 3.68
CA LEU A 92 12.28 5.71 3.76
C LEU A 92 11.08 6.13 2.91
N SER A 93 10.92 5.58 1.71
CA SER A 93 9.78 5.85 0.85
C SER A 93 8.46 5.36 1.42
N GLY A 94 8.42 4.15 1.98
CA GLY A 94 7.25 3.61 2.66
C GLY A 94 6.87 4.45 3.88
N SER A 95 7.88 4.88 4.65
CA SER A 95 7.67 5.75 5.80
C SER A 95 7.14 7.12 5.38
N SER A 96 7.72 7.76 4.36
CA SER A 96 7.24 9.04 3.84
C SER A 96 5.80 8.95 3.35
N PHE A 97 5.46 7.90 2.59
CA PHE A 97 4.09 7.70 2.12
C PHE A 97 3.10 7.49 3.26
N GLY A 98 3.48 6.66 4.25
CA GLY A 98 2.69 6.49 5.47
C GLY A 98 2.42 7.82 6.17
N LEU A 99 3.47 8.63 6.39
CA LEU A 99 3.37 9.90 7.09
C LEU A 99 2.53 10.96 6.35
N LEU A 100 2.40 10.89 5.01
CA LEU A 100 1.47 11.75 4.28
C LEU A 100 0.00 11.55 4.69
N HIS A 101 -0.31 10.44 5.35
CA HIS A 101 -1.66 10.11 5.82
C HIS A 101 -1.93 10.54 7.26
N LEU A 102 -0.98 11.18 7.95
CA LEU A 102 -1.14 11.57 9.36
C LEU A 102 -2.44 12.35 9.61
N SER A 103 -2.75 13.36 8.79
CA SER A 103 -3.97 14.16 8.96
C SER A 103 -5.26 13.34 8.80
N THR A 104 -5.22 12.29 7.98
CA THR A 104 -6.38 11.40 7.72
C THR A 104 -6.65 10.47 8.90
N TYR A 105 -5.60 10.06 9.62
CA TYR A 105 -5.68 9.10 10.73
C TYR A 105 -5.40 9.75 12.09
N ASN A 106 -5.86 11.00 12.29
CA ASN A 106 -5.72 11.76 13.54
C ASN A 106 -4.29 11.76 14.13
N TYR A 107 -3.29 11.89 13.26
CA TYR A 107 -1.88 11.85 13.62
C TYR A 107 -1.48 10.55 14.35
N ASN A 108 -2.10 9.41 14.03
CA ASN A 108 -1.66 8.10 14.54
C ASN A 108 -0.45 7.60 13.74
N TRP A 109 0.75 7.87 14.25
CA TRP A 109 2.02 7.53 13.62
C TRP A 109 2.21 6.03 13.43
N VAL A 110 1.73 5.23 14.39
CA VAL A 110 1.82 3.76 14.33
C VAL A 110 0.95 3.23 13.19
N GLN A 111 -0.29 3.72 13.07
CA GLN A 111 -1.18 3.40 11.93
C GLN A 111 -0.50 3.76 10.60
N CYS A 112 0.01 4.98 10.51
CA CYS A 112 0.59 5.51 9.30
C CYS A 112 1.83 4.73 8.86
N LEU A 113 2.72 4.37 9.79
CA LEU A 113 3.95 3.65 9.45
C LEU A 113 3.71 2.15 9.25
N ALA A 114 2.98 1.50 10.16
CA ALA A 114 2.85 0.04 10.16
C ALA A 114 1.73 -0.46 9.23
N ILE A 115 0.58 0.22 9.22
CA ILE A 115 -0.60 -0.24 8.47
C ILE A 115 -0.64 0.35 7.06
N ILE A 116 -0.09 1.55 6.86
CA ILE A 116 -0.05 2.19 5.54
C ILE A 116 1.33 2.02 4.92
N GLY A 117 2.39 2.43 5.64
CA GLY A 117 3.76 2.43 5.12
C GLY A 117 4.30 1.06 4.73
N ILE A 118 4.07 0.01 5.54
CA ILE A 118 4.56 -1.35 5.22
C ILE A 118 3.89 -1.93 3.97
N PRO A 119 2.55 -1.93 3.81
CA PRO A 119 1.92 -2.32 2.54
C PRO A 119 2.39 -1.50 1.34
N ALA A 120 2.75 -0.25 1.57
CA ALA A 120 3.36 0.59 0.54
C ALA A 120 4.73 0.02 0.10
N ILE A 121 5.65 -0.29 1.04
CA ILE A 121 6.95 -0.92 0.71
C ILE A 121 6.74 -2.15 -0.17
N ALA A 122 5.72 -2.92 0.18
CA ALA A 122 5.30 -4.10 -0.53
C ALA A 122 4.94 -3.83 -2.00
N GLN A 123 4.09 -2.83 -2.26
CA GLN A 123 3.77 -2.37 -3.62
C GLN A 123 5.01 -1.92 -4.41
N MET A 124 5.95 -1.23 -3.77
CA MET A 124 7.21 -0.77 -4.39
C MET A 124 8.09 -1.93 -4.84
N ILE A 125 8.15 -2.99 -4.05
CA ILE A 125 8.91 -4.21 -4.39
C ILE A 125 8.35 -4.81 -5.68
N PHE A 126 7.02 -4.85 -5.85
CA PHE A 126 6.40 -5.31 -7.10
C PHE A 126 6.76 -4.43 -8.28
N PHE A 127 6.72 -3.11 -8.11
CA PHE A 127 7.21 -2.19 -9.15
C PHE A 127 8.66 -2.49 -9.55
N LEU A 128 9.57 -2.72 -8.59
CA LEU A 128 10.98 -3.00 -8.87
C LEU A 128 11.21 -4.37 -9.53
N ILE A 129 10.50 -5.41 -9.11
CA ILE A 129 10.59 -6.77 -9.68
C ILE A 129 10.11 -6.78 -11.12
N PHE A 130 8.91 -6.22 -11.37
CA PHE A 130 8.27 -6.27 -12.69
C PHE A 130 8.69 -5.12 -13.61
N LYS A 131 9.36 -4.09 -13.07
CA LYS A 131 9.74 -2.86 -13.78
C LYS A 131 8.56 -2.23 -14.52
N ASN A 132 7.37 -2.34 -13.92
CA ASN A 132 6.11 -1.93 -14.51
C ASN A 132 5.27 -1.20 -13.47
N ILE A 133 5.01 0.08 -13.72
CA ILE A 133 4.23 0.94 -12.83
C ILE A 133 2.78 0.45 -12.66
N HIS A 134 2.23 -0.20 -13.68
CA HIS A 134 0.88 -0.76 -13.63
C HIS A 134 0.80 -1.94 -12.66
N MET A 135 1.89 -2.69 -12.45
CA MET A 135 1.90 -3.80 -11.49
C MET A 135 1.79 -3.31 -10.05
N GLY A 136 2.48 -2.21 -9.71
CA GLY A 136 2.30 -1.55 -8.42
C GLY A 136 0.87 -1.06 -8.23
N TYR A 137 0.31 -0.37 -9.24
CA TYR A 137 -1.08 0.09 -9.21
C TYR A 137 -2.07 -1.07 -9.03
N MET A 138 -1.90 -2.18 -9.75
CA MET A 138 -2.82 -3.32 -9.64
C MET A 138 -2.79 -3.94 -8.25
N VAL A 139 -1.61 -4.11 -7.64
CA VAL A 139 -1.52 -4.60 -6.25
C VAL A 139 -2.24 -3.65 -5.30
N HIS A 140 -2.02 -2.34 -5.45
CA HIS A 140 -2.66 -1.33 -4.61
C HIS A 140 -4.18 -1.31 -4.73
N PHE A 141 -4.66 -1.35 -5.97
CA PHE A 141 -6.09 -1.37 -6.28
C PHE A 141 -6.78 -2.61 -5.72
N ASN A 142 -6.19 -3.79 -5.94
CA ASN A 142 -6.75 -5.03 -5.41
C ASN A 142 -6.76 -5.06 -3.87
N TYR A 143 -5.73 -4.49 -3.22
CA TYR A 143 -5.67 -4.42 -1.76
C TYR A 143 -6.84 -3.60 -1.20
N ASN A 144 -7.09 -2.41 -1.76
CA ASN A 144 -8.22 -1.57 -1.37
C ASN A 144 -9.57 -2.26 -1.65
N LEU A 145 -9.70 -2.91 -2.82
CA LEU A 145 -10.93 -3.61 -3.18
C LEU A 145 -11.26 -4.75 -2.22
N ILE A 146 -10.26 -5.53 -1.79
CA ILE A 146 -10.45 -6.61 -0.81
C ILE A 146 -10.93 -6.07 0.53
N ILE A 147 -10.37 -4.96 1.00
CA ILE A 147 -10.80 -4.33 2.26
C ILE A 147 -12.26 -3.88 2.16
N ILE A 148 -12.62 -3.20 1.06
CA ILE A 148 -14.00 -2.76 0.81
C ILE A 148 -14.97 -3.97 0.79
N LEU A 149 -14.60 -5.03 0.08
CA LEU A 149 -15.42 -6.25 -0.02
C LEU A 149 -15.55 -6.97 1.33
N PHE A 150 -14.47 -7.04 2.11
CA PHE A 150 -14.49 -7.65 3.44
C PHE A 150 -15.42 -6.88 4.39
N ASN A 151 -15.29 -5.55 4.41
CA ASN A 151 -16.17 -4.68 5.20
C ASN A 151 -17.64 -4.84 4.78
N TYR A 152 -17.92 -4.93 3.47
CA TYR A 152 -19.26 -5.20 2.96
C TYR A 152 -19.83 -6.53 3.49
N ILE A 153 -19.06 -7.62 3.40
CA ILE A 153 -19.51 -8.95 3.84
C ILE A 153 -19.78 -8.97 5.36
N VAL A 154 -18.93 -8.35 6.17
CA VAL A 154 -19.07 -8.32 7.64
C VAL A 154 -20.27 -7.48 8.09
N SER A 155 -20.70 -6.52 7.28
CA SER A 155 -21.83 -5.63 7.60
C SER A 155 -23.22 -6.17 7.22
N ILE A 156 -23.29 -7.33 6.55
CA ILE A 156 -24.53 -8.06 6.24
C ILE A 156 -24.83 -9.04 7.38
#